data_AF-A0A2W5NPP0-F1
#
_entry.id   AF-A0A2W5NPP0-F1
#
_cell.length_a   1.000
_cell.length_b   1.000
_cell.length_c   1.000
_cell.angle_alpha   90.00
_cell.angle_beta   90.00
_cell.angle_gamma   90.00
#
_symmetry.space_group_name_H-M   'P 1'
#
loop_
_entity.id
_entity.type
_entity.pdbx_description
1 polymer ?
#
loop_
_entity_poly.entity_id
_entity_poly.type
_entity_poly.pdbx_seq_one_letter_code
_entity_poly.pdbx_strand_id
1 'polypeptide(L)'
;MPVVGVGQQDGLFYLNSERDYRDRNCLTVAMTPAAVLALVGTADPDQVRKRLRGHRILVRGVAQQVRINFMADGKPTEKYYYQVHVRVAEPGQIRVTS
;
A
#
# COMPACT_ATOMS: atom_id res chain seq x y z
N MET A 1 2.09 -11.14 2.71
CA MET A 1 2.95 -10.71 1.58
C MET A 1 4.28 -10.18 2.11
N PRO A 2 5.39 -10.31 1.37
CA PRO A 2 6.58 -9.50 1.63
C PRO A 2 6.27 -8.02 1.38
N VAL A 3 6.98 -7.10 2.04
CA VAL A 3 6.92 -5.66 1.77
C VAL A 3 8.22 -5.23 1.09
N VAL A 4 8.15 -5.01 -0.21
CA VAL A 4 9.30 -4.60 -1.04
C VAL A 4 9.30 -3.08 -1.24
N GLY A 5 8.12 -2.50 -1.46
CA GLY A 5 7.89 -1.06 -1.63
C GLY A 5 7.05 -0.46 -0.50
N VAL A 6 7.38 0.78 -0.13
CA VAL A 6 6.58 1.62 0.76
C VAL A 6 6.49 3.00 0.13
N GLY A 7 5.28 3.52 -0.01
CA GLY A 7 5.02 4.85 -0.57
C GLY A 7 3.90 5.56 0.17
N GLN A 8 3.77 6.86 -0.06
CA GLN A 8 2.69 7.68 0.46
C GLN A 8 2.17 8.57 -0.67
N GLN A 9 0.84 8.65 -0.80
CA GLN A 9 0.19 9.51 -1.77
C GLN A 9 -1.21 9.86 -1.28
N ASP A 10 -1.61 11.13 -1.44
CA ASP A 10 -2.94 11.62 -1.07
C ASP A 10 -3.35 11.28 0.37
N GLY A 11 -2.37 11.35 1.29
CA GLY A 11 -2.55 11.04 2.73
C GLY A 11 -2.64 9.55 3.08
N LEU A 12 -2.62 8.65 2.10
CA LEU A 12 -2.62 7.20 2.31
C LEU A 12 -1.20 6.62 2.21
N PHE A 13 -0.99 5.50 2.89
CA PHE A 13 0.25 4.72 2.80
C PHE A 13 0.01 3.48 1.97
N TYR A 14 1.02 3.11 1.17
CA TYR A 14 0.95 1.98 0.26
C TYR A 14 2.12 1.03 0.52
N LEU A 15 1.80 -0.23 0.81
CA LEU A 15 2.79 -1.31 0.90
C LEU A 15 2.66 -2.19 -0.33
N ASN A 16 3.77 -2.44 -1.03
CA ASN A 16 3.78 -3.21 -2.28
C ASN A 16 4.58 -4.49 -2.11
N SER A 17 4.05 -5.61 -2.62
CA SER A 17 4.78 -6.89 -2.62
C SER A 17 5.89 -6.95 -3.65
N GLU A 18 5.81 -6.12 -4.69
CA GLU A 18 6.81 -6.01 -5.75
C GLU A 18 7.45 -4.62 -5.80
N ARG A 19 8.58 -4.51 -6.51
CA ARG A 19 9.27 -3.23 -6.72
C ARG A 19 8.48 -2.30 -7.65
N ASP A 20 7.92 -2.85 -8.71
CA ASP A 20 7.00 -2.14 -9.60
C ASP A 20 5.56 -2.42 -9.17
N TYR A 21 4.87 -1.40 -8.67
CA TYR A 21 3.48 -1.50 -8.25
C TYR A 21 2.51 -1.70 -9.43
N ARG A 22 2.97 -1.55 -10.68
CA ARG A 22 2.21 -1.82 -11.90
C ARG A 22 2.36 -3.26 -12.37
N ASP A 23 3.24 -4.05 -11.75
CA ASP A 23 3.33 -5.48 -12.04
C ASP A 23 2.01 -6.16 -11.67
N ARG A 24 1.48 -7.00 -12.55
CA ARG A 24 0.20 -7.71 -12.35
C ARG A 24 0.22 -8.65 -11.14
N ASN A 25 1.41 -9.06 -10.68
CA ASN A 25 1.60 -9.89 -9.51
C ASN A 25 1.73 -9.07 -8.22
N CYS A 26 1.80 -7.74 -8.32
CA CYS A 26 1.90 -6.87 -7.16
C CYS A 26 0.59 -6.82 -6.39
N LEU A 27 0.64 -7.27 -5.14
CA LEU A 27 -0.38 -6.96 -4.14
C LEU A 27 0.00 -5.65 -3.45
N THR A 28 -0.91 -4.69 -3.50
CA THR A 28 -0.78 -3.39 -2.84
C THR A 28 -1.74 -3.30 -1.66
N VAL A 29 -1.24 -2.86 -0.51
CA VAL A 29 -2.05 -2.61 0.69
C VAL A 29 -2.14 -1.10 0.87
N ALA A 30 -3.35 -0.56 0.75
CA ALA A 30 -3.64 0.85 0.98
C ALA A 30 -4.10 1.04 2.43
N MET A 31 -3.36 1.82 3.20
CA MET A 31 -3.56 2.03 4.63
C MET A 31 -3.89 3.49 4.94
N THR A 32 -4.84 3.70 5.85
CA THR A 32 -5.10 5.02 6.43
C THR A 32 -3.98 5.42 7.41
N PRO A 33 -3.76 6.73 7.67
CA PRO A 33 -2.80 7.18 8.69
C PRO A 33 -3.05 6.56 10.07
N ALA A 34 -4.32 6.40 10.46
CA ALA A 34 -4.68 5.78 11.75
C ALA A 34 -4.24 4.32 11.83
N ALA A 35 -4.45 3.54 10.76
CA ALA A 35 -4.01 2.15 10.71
C ALA A 35 -2.48 2.02 10.75
N VAL A 36 -1.76 2.90 10.04
CA VAL A 36 -0.30 2.94 10.06
C VAL A 36 0.22 3.32 11.44
N LEU A 37 -0.36 4.36 12.06
CA LEU A 37 -0.01 4.78 13.42
C LEU A 37 -0.20 3.64 14.42
N ALA A 38 -1.29 2.89 14.33
CA ALA A 38 -1.55 1.76 15.22
C ALA A 38 -0.60 0.58 14.99
N LEU A 39 -0.20 0.31 13.74
CA LEU A 39 0.71 -0.78 13.40
C LEU A 39 2.17 -0.46 13.73
N VAL A 40 2.58 0.78 13.43
CA VAL A 40 3.99 1.19 13.38
C VAL A 40 4.37 2.08 14.57
N GLY A 41 3.41 2.78 15.18
CA GLY A 41 3.63 3.77 16.24
C GLY A 41 3.97 5.17 15.73
N THR A 42 3.97 5.39 14.42
CA THR A 42 4.22 6.69 13.78
C THR A 42 3.58 6.74 12.39
N ALA A 43 3.27 7.94 11.90
CA ALA A 43 2.87 8.20 10.53
C ALA A 43 3.96 8.95 9.73
N ASP A 44 5.20 9.00 10.26
CA ASP A 44 6.35 9.52 9.52
C ASP A 44 6.75 8.55 8.39
N PRO A 45 6.76 8.98 7.11
CA PRO A 45 6.95 8.07 5.97
C PRO A 45 8.28 7.33 5.97
N ASP A 46 9.37 8.00 6.38
CA ASP A 46 10.70 7.39 6.39
C ASP A 46 10.82 6.36 7.51
N GLN A 47 10.25 6.63 8.69
CA GLN A 47 10.18 5.64 9.76
C GLN A 47 9.28 4.46 9.41
N VAL A 48 8.12 4.69 8.79
CA VAL A 48 7.24 3.61 8.30
C VAL A 48 7.98 2.73 7.30
N ARG A 49 8.68 3.34 6.34
CA ARG A 49 9.51 2.62 5.38
C ARG A 49 10.59 1.79 6.04
N LYS A 50 11.33 2.38 6.99
CA LYS A 50 12.40 1.70 7.74
C LYS A 50 11.89 0.50 8.54
N ARG A 51 10.70 0.61 9.14
CA ARG A 51 10.13 -0.46 9.98
C ARG A 51 9.48 -1.59 9.18
N LEU A 52 8.89 -1.29 8.01
CA LEU A 52 8.10 -2.28 7.27
C LEU A 52 8.83 -2.91 6.09
N ARG A 53 9.72 -2.17 5.41
CA ARG A 53 10.41 -2.71 4.22
C ARG A 53 11.27 -3.91 4.59
N GLY A 54 11.24 -4.94 3.76
CA GLY A 54 11.98 -6.19 3.98
C GLY A 54 11.28 -7.17 4.93
N HIS A 55 10.21 -6.77 5.61
CA HIS A 55 9.44 -7.64 6.48
C HIS A 55 8.30 -8.31 5.72
N ARG A 56 7.74 -9.35 6.33
CA ARG A 56 6.49 -9.98 5.89
C ARG A 56 5.33 -9.47 6.74
N ILE A 57 4.18 -9.31 6.10
CA ILE A 57 2.94 -8.93 6.76
C ILE A 57 1.84 -9.95 6.44
N LEU A 58 0.95 -10.15 7.40
CA LEU A 58 -0.35 -10.77 7.18
C LEU A 58 -1.39 -9.65 7.07
N VAL A 59 -2.24 -9.73 6.05
CA VAL A 59 -3.31 -8.75 5.82
C VAL A 59 -4.62 -9.49 5.63
N ARG A 60 -5.68 -9.00 6.28
CA ARG A 60 -7.05 -9.48 6.19
C ARG A 60 -7.92 -8.43 5.51
N GLY A 61 -8.48 -8.80 4.37
CA GLY A 61 -9.39 -7.95 3.61
C GLY A 61 -9.68 -8.57 2.26
N VAL A 62 -10.45 -7.86 1.45
CA VAL A 62 -10.76 -8.28 0.08
C VAL A 62 -9.73 -7.67 -0.87
N ALA A 63 -9.06 -8.54 -1.64
CA ALA A 63 -8.22 -8.11 -2.75
C ALA A 63 -9.11 -7.76 -3.95
N GLN A 64 -9.00 -6.54 -4.45
CA GLN A 64 -9.79 -6.05 -5.57
C GLN A 64 -8.86 -5.50 -6.65
N GLN A 65 -9.13 -5.82 -7.91
CA GLN A 65 -8.44 -5.19 -9.02
C GLN A 65 -9.02 -3.79 -9.25
N VAL A 66 -8.15 -2.78 -9.27
CA VAL A 66 -8.52 -1.36 -9.42
C VAL A 66 -7.86 -0.82 -10.68
N ARG A 67 -8.65 -0.19 -11.55
CA ARG A 67 -8.13 0.58 -12.70
C ARG A 67 -7.66 1.94 -12.22
N ILE A 68 -6.42 2.29 -12.53
CA ILE A 68 -5.84 3.60 -12.22
C ILE A 68 -5.47 4.28 -13.53
N ASN A 69 -6.08 5.44 -13.78
CA ASN A 69 -5.76 6.25 -14.95
C ASN A 69 -4.49 7.08 -14.67
N PHE A 70 -3.63 7.24 -15.67
CA PHE A 70 -2.56 8.21 -15.59
C PHE A 70 -3.14 9.62 -15.63
N MET A 71 -2.61 10.51 -14.80
CA MET A 71 -3.06 11.90 -14.69
C MET A 71 -2.06 12.84 -15.39
N ALA A 72 -2.56 13.84 -16.10
CA ALA A 72 -1.80 14.96 -16.65
C ALA A 72 -2.59 16.26 -16.38
N ASP A 73 -1.94 17.27 -15.81
CA ASP A 73 -2.58 18.56 -15.45
C ASP A 73 -3.88 18.41 -14.65
N GLY A 74 -3.90 17.45 -13.72
CA GLY A 74 -5.07 17.14 -12.88
C GLY A 74 -6.22 16.40 -13.58
N LYS A 75 -6.07 16.03 -14.85
CA LYS A 75 -7.07 15.30 -15.64
C LYS A 75 -6.61 13.89 -15.98
N PRO A 76 -7.53 12.90 -16.03
CA PRO A 76 -7.18 11.56 -16.48
C PRO A 76 -6.86 11.58 -17.98
N THR A 77 -5.80 10.86 -18.35
CA THR A 77 -5.44 10.56 -19.73
C THR A 77 -6.12 9.26 -20.19
N GLU A 78 -5.96 8.89 -21.46
CA GLU A 78 -6.43 7.61 -22.00
C GLU A 78 -5.62 6.41 -21.49
N LYS A 79 -4.40 6.64 -20.97
CA LYS A 79 -3.55 5.58 -20.44
C LYS A 79 -4.03 5.17 -19.05
N TYR A 80 -3.99 3.87 -18.78
CA TYR A 80 -4.33 3.31 -17.48
C TYR A 80 -3.50 2.06 -17.19
N TYR A 81 -3.54 1.62 -15.95
CA TYR A 81 -2.99 0.36 -15.49
C TYR A 81 -3.87 -0.20 -14.38
N TYR A 82 -3.65 -1.47 -14.01
CA TYR A 82 -4.36 -2.10 -12.92
C TYR A 82 -3.43 -2.32 -11.73
N GLN A 83 -3.99 -2.21 -10.53
CA GLN A 83 -3.36 -2.70 -9.29
C GLN A 83 -4.31 -3.66 -8.59
N VAL A 84 -3.79 -4.63 -7.84
CA VAL A 84 -4.59 -5.43 -6.91
C VAL A 84 -4.45 -4.85 -5.51
N HIS A 85 -5.55 -4.33 -4.96
CA HIS A 85 -5.57 -3.59 -3.70
C HIS A 85 -6.27 -4.35 -2.58
N VAL A 86 -5.72 -4.26 -1.39
CA VAL A 86 -6.44 -4.53 -0.13
C VAL A 86 -6.47 -3.24 0.68
N ARG A 87 -7.67 -2.81 1.10
CA ARG A 87 -7.83 -1.66 1.99
C ARG A 87 -7.73 -2.08 3.45
N VAL A 88 -6.92 -1.35 4.20
CA VAL A 88 -6.72 -1.50 5.64
C VAL A 88 -7.04 -0.17 6.31
N ALA A 89 -8.18 -0.11 6.97
CA ALA A 89 -8.60 1.06 7.74
C ALA A 89 -8.47 0.83 9.25
N GLU A 90 -8.52 -0.43 9.69
CA GLU A 90 -8.51 -0.83 11.09
C GLU A 90 -7.23 -1.61 11.46
N PRO A 91 -6.68 -1.43 12.67
CA PRO A 91 -5.43 -2.08 13.09
C PRO A 91 -5.49 -3.61 13.04
N GLY A 92 -6.64 -4.20 13.38
CA GLY A 92 -6.83 -5.66 13.41
C GLY A 92 -6.76 -6.36 12.05
N GLN A 93 -6.71 -5.60 10.95
CA GLN A 93 -6.61 -6.15 9.60
C GLN A 93 -5.17 -6.45 9.17
N ILE A 94 -4.16 -5.99 9.92
CA ILE A 94 -2.77 -6.12 9.51
C ILE A 94 -1.87 -6.44 10.70
N ARG A 95 -0.87 -7.28 10.48
CA ARG A 95 0.22 -7.50 11.43
C ARG A 95 1.51 -7.84 10.72
N VAL A 96 2.64 -7.38 11.28
CA VAL A 96 3.97 -7.84 10.88
C VAL A 96 4.14 -9.27 11.38
N THR A 97 4.70 -10.14 10.55
CA THR A 97 5.03 -11.52 10.93
C THR A 97 6.53 -11.66 11.14
N SER A 98 6.89 -12.48 12.12
CA SER A 98 8.27 -12.92 12.38
C SER A 98 8.89 -13.62 11.17
#